data_AF-A0A183GMN2-F1
#
_entry.id   AF-A0A183GMN2-F1
#
_cell.length_a   1.000
_cell.length_b   1.000
_cell.length_c   1.000
_cell.angle_alpha   90.00
_cell.angle_beta   90.00
_cell.angle_gamma   90.00
#
_symmetry.space_group_name_H-M   'P 1'
#
loop_
_entity.id
_entity.type
_entity.pdbx_description
1 polymer ?
#
loop_
_entity_poly.entity_id
_entity_poly.type
_entity_poly.pdbx_seq_one_letter_code
_entity_poly.pdbx_strand_id
1 'polypeptide(L)' 'MRRLLAVLVCVQLVAGGETPFFDLTRYSDFPEIEAYVREVARRNPEFVQLRHIGNSREGRPLLGLKVIRRP' A
#
# COMPACT_ATOMS: atom_id res chain seq x y z
N MET A 1 -13.07 36.07 -29.46
CA MET A 1 -11.94 35.90 -28.52
C MET A 1 -11.92 34.45 -28.05
N ARG A 2 -11.45 33.50 -28.87
CA ARG A 2 -10.09 32.92 -28.89
C ARG A 2 -9.59 32.45 -27.50
N ARG A 3 -9.83 31.16 -27.24
CA ARG A 3 -8.91 30.14 -26.67
C ARG A 3 -8.43 30.35 -25.22
N LEU A 4 -9.15 29.75 -24.28
CA LEU A 4 -8.61 29.24 -23.01
C LEU A 4 -9.15 27.81 -22.80
N LEU A 5 -8.75 26.94 -23.71
CA LEU A 5 -8.99 25.49 -23.66
C LEU A 5 -7.61 24.83 -23.64
N ALA A 6 -6.88 25.01 -22.54
CA ALA A 6 -5.53 24.52 -22.32
C ALA A 6 -5.24 24.78 -20.82
N VAL A 7 -4.99 23.82 -19.94
CA VAL A 7 -4.60 22.43 -20.10
C VAL A 7 -5.11 21.74 -18.82
N LEU A 8 -6.26 21.08 -18.86
CA LEU A 8 -6.53 20.04 -17.87
C LEU A 8 -5.61 18.89 -18.31
N VAL A 9 -4.37 18.90 -17.81
CA VAL A 9 -3.51 17.74 -17.93
C VAL A 9 -4.22 16.67 -17.12
N CYS A 10 -5.10 15.91 -17.78
CA CYS A 10 -5.41 14.56 -17.37
C CYS A 10 -4.09 13.79 -17.50
N VAL A 11 -3.20 13.98 -16.52
CA VAL A 11 -2.28 12.92 -16.17
C VAL A 11 -3.25 11.85 -15.71
N GLN A 12 -3.59 10.93 -16.61
CA GLN A 12 -4.01 9.61 -16.17
C GLN A 12 -2.76 9.04 -15.49
N LEU A 13 -2.51 9.49 -14.26
CA LEU A 13 -1.71 8.81 -13.29
C LEU A 13 -2.35 7.44 -13.28
N VAL A 14 -1.67 6.47 -13.89
CA VAL A 14 -1.93 5.06 -13.60
C VAL A 14 -1.88 5.02 -12.09
N ALA A 15 -3.05 4.96 -11.44
CA ALA A 15 -3.13 5.10 -10.00
C ALA A 15 -2.32 3.92 -9.45
N GLY A 16 -1.09 4.16 -9.02
CA GLY A 16 -0.29 3.14 -8.37
C GLY A 16 -0.94 2.76 -7.05
N GLY A 17 -0.42 1.72 -6.41
CA GLY A 17 -0.69 1.57 -4.98
C GLY A 17 0.01 2.68 -4.20
N GLU A 18 -0.63 3.16 -3.13
CA GLU A 18 -0.03 4.10 -2.19
C GLU A 18 0.63 3.36 -1.03
N THR A 19 1.94 3.54 -0.83
CA THR A 19 2.63 3.01 0.35
C THR A 19 3.08 4.17 1.24
N PRO A 20 3.13 4.01 2.57
CA PRO A 20 3.90 4.93 3.40
C PRO A 20 5.39 4.83 3.06
N PHE A 21 6.19 5.80 3.51
CA PHE A 21 7.65 5.69 3.43
C PHE A 21 8.12 4.46 4.23
N PHE A 22 9.05 3.71 3.65
CA PHE A 22 9.69 2.56 4.29
C PHE A 22 11.14 2.51 3.84
N ASP A 23 12.06 2.49 4.80
CA ASP A 23 13.49 2.53 4.52
C ASP A 23 13.98 1.14 4.10
N LEU A 24 14.20 0.97 2.79
CA LEU A 24 14.69 -0.28 2.20
C LEU A 24 16.20 -0.47 2.31
N THR A 25 16.93 0.47 2.94
CA THR A 25 18.40 0.43 3.03
C THR A 25 18.92 -0.21 4.32
N ARG A 26 18.01 -0.60 5.22
CA ARG A 26 18.33 -1.23 6.52
C ARG A 26 17.38 -2.36 6.84
N TYR A 27 17.77 -3.19 7.80
CA TYR A 27 16.85 -4.10 8.44
C TYR A 27 15.86 -3.32 9.32
N SER A 28 14.59 -3.73 9.24
CA SER A 28 13.50 -3.17 10.05
C SER A 28 13.15 -4.14 11.17
N ASP A 29 12.83 -3.60 12.33
CA ASP A 29 12.30 -4.40 13.44
C ASP A 29 10.85 -4.80 13.18
N PHE A 30 10.38 -5.81 13.91
CA PHE A 30 9.03 -6.35 13.74
C PHE A 30 7.92 -5.28 13.81
N PRO A 31 7.90 -4.35 14.79
CA PRO A 31 6.86 -3.31 14.85
C PRO A 31 6.85 -2.39 13.63
N GLU A 32 8.01 -2.14 13.02
CA GLU A 32 8.13 -1.25 11.86
C GLU A 32 7.51 -1.89 10.61
N ILE A 33 7.88 -3.14 10.33
CA ILE A 33 7.31 -3.87 9.18
C ILE A 33 5.83 -4.20 9.40
N GLU A 34 5.42 -4.48 10.64
CA GLU A 34 4.00 -4.68 10.99
C GLU A 34 3.17 -3.41 10.72
N ALA A 35 3.65 -2.25 11.16
CA ALA A 35 2.99 -0.98 10.90
C ALA A 35 2.92 -0.68 9.39
N TYR A 36 4.01 -0.94 8.67
CA TYR A 36 4.10 -0.77 7.23
C TYR A 36 3.03 -1.58 6.49
N VAL A 37 2.94 -2.90 6.71
CA VAL A 37 2.00 -3.74 5.96
C VAL A 37 0.54 -3.41 6.28
N ARG A 38 0.23 -3.06 7.54
CA ARG A 38 -1.11 -2.61 7.93
C ARG A 38 -1.51 -1.34 7.19
N GLU A 39 -0.59 -0.38 7.10
CA GLU A 39 -0.82 0.89 6.42
C GLU A 39 -0.93 0.73 4.90
N VAL A 40 -0.13 -0.15 4.28
CA VAL A 40 -0.27 -0.50 2.86
C VAL A 40 -1.67 -1.04 2.57
N ALA A 41 -2.19 -1.96 3.38
CA ALA A 41 -3.54 -2.47 3.20
C ALA A 41 -4.61 -1.39 3.41
N ARG A 42 -4.41 -0.49 4.39
CA ARG A 42 -5.35 0.60 4.69
C ARG A 42 -5.45 1.63 3.56
N ARG A 43 -4.34 1.94 2.88
CA ARG A 43 -4.31 2.92 1.77
C ARG A 43 -4.80 2.36 0.44
N ASN A 44 -4.85 1.04 0.29
CA ASN A 44 -5.17 0.37 -0.97
C ASN A 44 -6.32 -0.65 -0.83
N PRO A 45 -7.44 -0.30 -0.17
CA PRO A 45 -8.49 -1.27 0.17
C PRO A 45 -9.16 -1.90 -1.06
N GLU A 46 -9.08 -1.26 -2.22
CA GLU A 46 -9.68 -1.73 -3.47
C GLU A 46 -8.97 -2.94 -4.08
N PHE A 47 -7.71 -3.20 -3.71
CA PHE A 47 -6.93 -4.30 -4.29
C PHE A 47 -5.89 -4.94 -3.37
N VAL A 48 -5.75 -4.47 -2.13
CA VAL A 48 -4.87 -5.06 -1.11
C VAL A 48 -5.70 -5.45 0.10
N GLN A 49 -5.55 -6.69 0.54
CA GLN A 49 -6.23 -7.23 1.72
C GLN A 49 -5.20 -7.70 2.74
N LEU A 50 -5.28 -7.18 3.97
CA LEU A 50 -4.51 -7.69 5.09
C LEU A 50 -5.10 -9.02 5.57
N ARG A 51 -4.25 -10.04 5.70
CA ARG A 51 -4.63 -11.37 6.17
C ARG A 51 -3.84 -11.71 7.41
N HIS A 52 -4.53 -12.04 8.49
CA HIS A 52 -3.94 -12.74 9.63
C HIS A 52 -3.97 -14.24 9.32
N ILE A 53 -2.79 -14.88 9.26
CA ILE A 53 -2.67 -16.30 8.89
C ILE A 53 -2.30 -17.20 10.07
N GLY A 54 -2.30 -16.64 11.28
CA GLY A 54 -1.96 -17.34 12.52
C GLY A 54 -0.94 -16.56 13.35
N ASN A 55 -0.46 -17.17 14.41
CA ASN A 55 0.52 -16.58 15.31
C ASN A 55 1.82 -17.40 15.29
N SER A 56 2.95 -16.74 15.52
CA SER A 56 4.20 -17.43 15.81
C SER A 56 4.12 -18.17 17.15
N ARG A 57 5.13 -19.00 17.44
CA ARG A 57 5.25 -19.70 18.73
C ARG A 57 5.19 -18.76 19.95
N GLU A 58 5.68 -17.53 19.80
CA GLU A 58 5.73 -16.50 20.85
C GLU A 58 4.55 -15.51 20.75
N GLY A 59 3.54 -15.84 19.94
CA GLY A 59 2.28 -15.08 19.87
C GLY A 59 2.26 -13.93 18.87
N ARG A 60 3.36 -13.63 18.17
CA ARG A 60 3.38 -12.54 17.18
C ARG A 60 2.44 -12.85 16.01
N PRO A 61 1.60 -11.90 15.55
CA PRO A 61 0.72 -12.15 14.42
C PRO A 61 1.52 -12.33 13.13
N LEU A 62 1.17 -13.37 12.37
CA LEU A 62 1.66 -13.58 11.02
C LEU A 62 0.70 -12.87 10.07
N LEU A 63 1.17 -11.78 9.48
CA LEU A 63 0.39 -10.95 8.57
C LEU A 63 0.87 -11.15 7.13
N GLY A 64 -0.08 -11.28 6.21
CA GLY A 64 0.18 -11.33 4.77
C GLY A 64 -0.63 -10.26 4.03
N LEU A 65 -0.09 -9.76 2.92
CA LEU A 65 -0.81 -8.91 1.99
C LEU A 65 -1.23 -9.72 0.77
N LYS A 66 -2.54 -9.84 0.54
CA LYS A 66 -3.08 -10.38 -0.70
C LYS A 66 -3.33 -9.22 -1.65
N VAL A 67 -2.55 -9.16 -2.73
CA VAL A 67 -2.72 -8.20 -3.82
C VAL A 67 -3.53 -8.86 -4.93
N ILE A 68 -4.65 -8.25 -5.30
CA ILE A 68 -5.54 -8.74 -6.37
C ILE A 68 -5.52 -7.78 -7.55
N ARG A 69 -5.85 -8.29 -8.73
CA ARG A 69 -6.01 -7.45 -9.92
C ARG A 69 -7.19 -6.51 -9.72
N ARG A 70 -6.99 -5.21 -9.94
CA ARG A 70 -8.11 -4.24 -10.01
C ARG A 70 -9.00 -4.57 -11.22
N PRO A 71 -10.33 -4.54 -11.06
CA PRO A 71 -11.26 -4.75 -12.18
C PRO A 71 -11.05 -3.73 -13.30
#